data_AF-A0A2V3UML4-F1
#
_entry.id   AF-A0A2V3UML4-F1
#
_cell.length_a   1.000
_cell.length_b   1.000
_cell.length_c   1.000
_cell.angle_alpha   90.00
_cell.angle_beta   90.00
_cell.angle_gamma   90.00
#
_symmetry.space_group_name_H-M   'P 1'
#
loop_
_entity.id
_entity.type
_entity.pdbx_description
1 polymer ?
#
loop_
_entity_poly.entity_id
_entity_poly.type
_entity_poly.pdbx_seq_one_letter_code
_entity_poly.pdbx_strand_id
1 'polypeptide(L)'
;MTKAAIRLGAALVLALLGLISLSAVAFERAPLPSKAPMEPCPREGAGFVRIPGTTTCLRLSGRVAAGLQTGAGRTAAPVAGRLSVDTRSETDLGPVRSFVRIDAGRH
;
A
#
# COMPACT_ATOMS: atom_id res chain seq x y z
N MET A 1 -9.07 48.60 15.87
CA MET A 1 -8.85 48.09 14.50
C MET A 1 -8.29 46.65 14.46
N THR A 2 -7.69 46.13 15.54
CA THR A 2 -7.09 44.77 15.63
C THR A 2 -8.09 43.61 15.68
N LYS A 3 -9.25 43.77 16.33
CA LYS A 3 -10.26 42.70 16.46
C LYS A 3 -10.93 42.32 15.12
N ALA A 4 -11.07 43.27 14.19
CA ALA A 4 -11.66 43.03 12.87
C ALA A 4 -10.71 42.25 11.94
N ALA A 5 -9.41 42.57 11.98
CA ALA A 5 -8.37 41.86 11.24
C ALA A 5 -8.24 40.39 11.67
N ILE A 6 -8.33 40.13 12.99
CA ILE A 6 -8.29 38.76 13.53
C ILE A 6 -9.52 37.94 13.08
N ARG A 7 -10.72 38.56 13.04
CA ARG A 7 -11.95 37.89 12.60
C ARG A 7 -11.96 37.60 11.10
N LEU A 8 -11.45 38.52 10.27
CA LEU A 8 -11.30 38.28 8.84
C LEU A 8 -10.26 37.18 8.56
N GLY A 9 -9.13 37.19 9.27
CA GLY A 9 -8.11 36.14 9.14
C GLY A 9 -8.64 34.76 9.50
N ALA A 10 -9.39 34.65 10.60
CA ALA A 10 -10.00 33.38 11.01
C ALA A 10 -11.04 32.87 10.02
N ALA A 11 -11.88 33.76 9.47
CA ALA A 11 -12.88 33.38 8.46
C ALA A 11 -12.23 32.90 7.16
N LEU A 12 -11.12 33.51 6.74
CA LEU A 12 -10.40 33.12 5.52
C LEU A 12 -9.73 31.75 5.67
N VAL A 13 -9.12 31.48 6.83
CA VAL A 13 -8.52 30.17 7.14
C VAL A 13 -9.58 29.07 7.16
N LEU A 14 -10.75 29.33 7.77
CA LEU A 14 -11.86 28.37 7.80
C LEU A 14 -12.42 28.06 6.40
N ALA A 15 -12.51 29.06 5.53
CA ALA A 15 -12.96 28.89 4.14
C ALA A 15 -11.97 28.07 3.31
N LEU A 16 -10.66 28.29 3.48
CA LEU A 16 -9.60 27.51 2.82
C LEU A 16 -9.56 26.04 3.27
N LEU A 17 -9.86 25.77 4.55
CA LEU A 17 -9.98 24.40 5.08
C LEU A 17 -11.21 23.65 4.55
N GLY A 18 -12.30 24.35 4.23
CA GLY A 18 -13.53 23.75 3.68
C GLY A 18 -13.44 23.33 2.21
N LEU A 19 -12.49 23.88 1.46
CA LEU A 19 -12.31 23.62 0.01
C LEU A 19 -11.49 22.36 -0.29
N ILE A 20 -10.89 21.73 0.72
CA ILE A 20 -10.11 20.50 0.55
C ILE A 20 -11.08 19.31 0.53
N SER A 21 -11.83 19.18 -0.56
CA SER A 21 -12.62 17.97 -0.83
C SER A 21 -11.65 16.85 -1.16
N LEU A 22 -11.17 16.16 -0.12
CA LEU A 22 -10.49 14.88 -0.26
C LEU A 22 -11.55 13.92 -0.77
N SER A 23 -11.63 13.73 -2.09
CA SER A 23 -12.49 12.74 -2.70
C SER A 23 -12.08 11.38 -2.15
N ALA A 24 -12.80 10.91 -1.14
CA ALA A 24 -12.70 9.58 -0.62
C ALA A 24 -13.20 8.67 -1.73
N VAL A 25 -12.27 8.17 -2.54
CA VAL A 25 -12.53 7.05 -3.44
C VAL A 25 -12.94 5.88 -2.54
N ALA A 26 -14.25 5.64 -2.48
CA ALA A 26 -14.80 4.46 -1.85
C ALA A 26 -14.48 3.29 -2.79
N PHE A 27 -13.36 2.62 -2.54
CA PHE A 27 -13.15 1.29 -3.09
C PHE A 27 -14.15 0.37 -2.38
N GLU A 28 -15.24 0.04 -3.07
CA GLU A 28 -16.11 -1.06 -2.68
C GLU A 28 -15.22 -2.30 -2.52
N ARG A 29 -15.18 -2.88 -1.32
CA ARG A 29 -14.40 -4.11 -1.13
C ARG A 29 -15.05 -5.19 -1.95
N ALA A 30 -14.33 -5.68 -2.96
CA ALA A 30 -14.73 -6.90 -3.65
C ALA A 30 -14.97 -8.01 -2.60
N PRO A 31 -16.03 -8.84 -2.77
CA PRO A 31 -16.22 -10.00 -1.93
C PRO A 31 -14.94 -10.83 -1.86
N LEU A 32 -14.56 -11.25 -0.65
CA LEU A 32 -13.40 -12.14 -0.49
C LEU A 32 -13.66 -13.43 -1.28
N PRO A 33 -12.65 -13.98 -1.98
CA PRO A 33 -12.80 -15.18 -2.78
C PRO A 33 -13.18 -16.41 -1.93
N SER A 34 -12.83 -16.38 -0.64
CA SER A 34 -13.26 -17.37 0.34
C SER A 34 -13.24 -16.78 1.75
N LYS A 35 -14.09 -17.31 2.63
CA LYS A 35 -14.06 -17.06 4.09
C LYS A 35 -13.16 -18.04 4.83
N ALA A 36 -12.69 -19.09 4.16
CA ALA A 36 -11.78 -20.05 4.75
C ALA A 36 -10.39 -19.41 5.00
N PRO A 37 -9.66 -19.83 6.04
CA PRO A 37 -8.30 -19.36 6.28
C PRO A 37 -7.36 -19.82 5.18
N MET A 38 -6.31 -19.03 4.93
CA MET A 38 -5.23 -19.43 4.03
C MET A 38 -4.35 -20.50 4.69
N GLU A 39 -3.98 -21.52 3.92
CA GLU A 39 -3.16 -22.62 4.41
C GLU A 39 -1.72 -22.52 3.89
N PRO A 40 -0.69 -23.00 4.62
CA PRO A 40 0.68 -23.03 4.11
C PRO A 40 0.81 -23.84 2.80
N CYS A 41 1.65 -23.36 1.87
CA CYS A 41 1.97 -24.06 0.63
C CYS A 41 3.47 -24.36 0.51
N PRO A 42 3.99 -25.36 1.26
CA PRO A 42 5.42 -25.64 1.34
C PRO A 42 6.03 -26.15 0.03
N ARG A 43 5.22 -26.73 -0.87
CA ARG A 43 5.67 -27.22 -2.18
C ARG A 43 6.32 -26.12 -3.04
N GLU A 44 5.84 -24.88 -2.91
CA GLU A 44 6.38 -23.73 -3.65
C GLU A 44 7.54 -23.02 -2.94
N GLY A 45 7.74 -23.33 -1.66
CA GLY A 45 8.78 -22.75 -0.80
C GLY A 45 8.23 -21.95 0.38
N ALA A 46 9.15 -21.44 1.19
CA ALA A 46 8.81 -20.72 2.42
C ALA A 46 8.02 -19.42 2.16
N GLY A 47 7.00 -19.19 2.99
CA GLY A 47 6.16 -17.99 2.93
C GLY A 47 5.08 -18.01 1.84
N PHE A 48 4.95 -19.10 1.08
CA PHE A 48 3.78 -19.31 0.23
C PHE A 48 2.59 -19.82 1.03
N VAL A 49 1.41 -19.32 0.69
CA VAL A 49 0.11 -19.75 1.22
C VAL A 49 -0.84 -20.08 0.06
N ARG A 50 -1.73 -21.03 0.26
CA ARG A 50 -2.73 -21.46 -0.72
C ARG A 50 -4.01 -20.66 -0.56
N ILE A 51 -4.55 -20.21 -1.69
CA ILE A 51 -5.88 -19.59 -1.74
C ILE A 51 -6.92 -20.71 -1.62
N PRO A 52 -7.82 -20.66 -0.62
CA PRO A 52 -8.79 -21.73 -0.40
C PRO A 52 -9.69 -21.97 -1.61
N GLY A 53 -9.95 -23.25 -1.91
CA GLY A 53 -10.75 -23.64 -3.07
C GLY A 53 -9.98 -23.59 -4.41
N THR A 54 -8.66 -23.35 -4.40
CA THR A 54 -7.84 -23.31 -5.62
C THR A 54 -6.52 -24.08 -5.46
N THR A 55 -5.88 -24.39 -6.60
CA THR A 55 -4.51 -24.90 -6.65
C THR A 55 -3.45 -23.79 -6.55
N THR A 56 -3.87 -22.53 -6.49
CA THR A 56 -2.99 -21.35 -6.53
C THR A 56 -2.34 -21.08 -5.18
N CYS A 57 -1.01 -21.02 -5.19
CA CYS A 57 -0.19 -20.58 -4.08
C CYS A 57 0.31 -19.15 -4.33
N LEU A 58 0.25 -18.32 -3.30
CA LEU A 58 0.57 -16.89 -3.30
C LEU A 58 1.65 -16.62 -2.25
N ARG A 59 2.60 -15.73 -2.58
CA ARG A 59 3.56 -15.16 -1.63
C ARG A 59 3.60 -13.65 -1.77
N LEU A 60 3.37 -12.97 -0.65
CA LEU A 60 3.60 -11.54 -0.50
C LEU A 60 4.95 -11.34 0.19
N SER A 61 5.79 -10.48 -0.36
CA SER A 61 7.11 -10.19 0.19
C SER A 61 7.51 -8.76 -0.10
N GLY A 62 8.50 -8.23 0.62
CA GLY A 62 8.90 -6.85 0.45
C GLY A 62 9.91 -6.40 1.48
N ARG A 63 10.25 -5.12 1.41
CA ARG A 63 11.07 -4.43 2.40
C ARG A 63 10.75 -2.96 2.41
N VAL A 64 10.88 -2.33 3.57
CA VAL A 64 10.74 -0.89 3.75
C VAL A 64 12.01 -0.37 4.39
N ALA A 65 12.51 0.76 3.89
CA ALA A 65 13.62 1.50 4.46
C ALA A 65 13.16 2.93 4.72
N ALA A 66 13.41 3.41 5.94
CA ALA A 66 13.18 4.79 6.31
C ALA A 66 14.45 5.31 7.00
N GLY A 67 14.75 6.58 6.79
CA GLY A 67 15.93 7.21 7.39
C GLY A 67 15.68 8.66 7.74
N LEU A 68 16.65 9.25 8.43
CA LEU A 68 16.73 10.68 8.69
C LEU A 68 18.07 11.16 8.16
N GLN A 69 18.05 12.13 7.25
CA GLN A 69 19.22 12.81 6.74
C GLN A 69 19.25 14.21 7.35
N THR A 70 20.31 14.53 8.08
CA THR A 70 20.54 15.87 8.63
C THR A 70 21.82 16.45 8.01
N GLY A 71 21.78 17.70 7.60
CA GLY A 71 22.91 18.41 6.99
C GLY A 71 22.77 19.92 7.16
N ALA A 72 23.73 20.68 6.63
CA ALA A 72 23.78 22.15 6.76
C ALA A 72 22.48 22.82 6.26
N GLY A 73 21.55 23.06 7.18
CA GLY A 73 20.25 23.69 6.94
C GLY A 73 19.18 22.80 6.30
N ARG A 74 19.39 21.48 6.17
CA ARG A 74 18.39 20.58 5.58
C ARG A 74 18.19 19.33 6.42
N THR A 75 16.92 19.00 6.63
CA THR A 75 16.48 17.75 7.23
C THR A 75 15.55 17.06 6.24
N ALA A 76 15.84 15.81 5.88
CA ALA A 76 15.01 15.00 5.02
C ALA A 76 14.73 13.65 5.69
N ALA A 77 13.52 13.12 5.46
CA ALA A 77 13.10 11.81 5.95
C ALA A 77 12.82 10.90 4.76
N PRO A 78 13.85 10.37 4.07
CA PRO A 78 13.64 9.47 2.93
C PRO A 78 12.89 8.22 3.39
N VAL A 79 11.91 7.81 2.60
CA VAL A 79 11.21 6.53 2.75
C VAL A 79 11.24 5.83 1.41
N ALA A 80 11.74 4.61 1.38
CA ALA A 80 11.77 3.74 0.22
C ALA A 80 11.11 2.40 0.55
N GLY A 81 10.40 1.83 -0.42
CA GLY A 81 9.68 0.58 -0.25
C GLY A 81 9.83 -0.32 -1.46
N ARG A 82 9.75 -1.63 -1.22
CA ARG A 82 9.55 -2.66 -2.24
C ARG A 82 8.46 -3.60 -1.80
N LEU A 83 7.53 -3.87 -2.70
CA LEU A 83 6.52 -4.92 -2.57
C LEU A 83 6.67 -5.90 -3.74
N SER A 84 6.44 -7.18 -3.48
CA SER A 84 6.45 -8.23 -4.48
C SER A 84 5.37 -9.26 -4.21
N VAL A 85 4.71 -9.68 -5.28
CA VAL A 85 3.62 -10.65 -5.30
C VAL A 85 4.02 -11.76 -6.26
N ASP A 86 4.08 -13.00 -5.77
CA ASP A 86 4.36 -14.20 -6.58
C ASP A 86 3.17 -15.15 -6.45
N THR A 87 2.56 -15.55 -7.56
CA THR A 87 1.52 -16.56 -7.59
C THR A 87 1.93 -17.71 -8.50
N ARG A 88 1.70 -18.94 -8.07
CA ARG A 88 1.96 -20.16 -8.82
C ARG A 88 0.74 -21.06 -8.75
N SER A 89 0.36 -21.63 -9.88
CA SER A 89 -0.83 -22.47 -9.98
C SER A 89 -0.56 -23.64 -10.93
N GLU A 90 -1.11 -24.79 -10.60
CA GLU A 90 -1.14 -25.95 -11.48
C GLU A 90 -2.41 -25.85 -12.33
N THR A 91 -2.23 -25.81 -13.65
CA THR A 91 -3.32 -25.77 -14.64
C THR A 91 -3.25 -27.00 -15.53
N ASP A 92 -4.30 -27.27 -16.30
CA ASP A 92 -4.34 -28.40 -17.25
C ASP A 92 -3.27 -28.30 -18.35
N LEU A 93 -2.76 -27.09 -18.61
CA LEU A 93 -1.69 -26.80 -19.56
C LEU A 93 -0.30 -26.84 -18.92
N GLY A 94 -0.21 -27.14 -17.63
CA GLY A 94 1.01 -27.15 -16.83
C GLY A 94 1.10 -26.01 -15.82
N PRO A 95 2.27 -25.85 -15.16
CA PRO A 95 2.47 -24.89 -14.11
C PRO A 95 2.55 -23.46 -14.65
N VAL A 96 1.76 -22.55 -14.08
CA VAL A 96 1.74 -21.12 -14.43
C VAL A 96 2.25 -20.29 -13.26
N ARG A 97 3.10 -19.31 -13.55
CA ARG A 97 3.62 -18.34 -12.57
C ARG A 97 3.36 -16.91 -13.00
N SER A 98 2.87 -16.10 -12.07
CA SER A 98 2.74 -14.64 -12.23
C SER A 98 3.53 -13.95 -11.13
N PHE A 99 4.30 -12.92 -11.49
CA PHE A 99 5.13 -12.17 -10.56
C PHE A 99 5.03 -10.67 -10.83
N VAL A 100 4.76 -9.90 -9.78
CA VAL A 100 4.72 -8.43 -9.83
C VAL A 100 5.60 -7.87 -8.74
N ARG A 101 6.39 -6.84 -9.07
CA ARG A 101 7.19 -6.09 -8.09
C ARG A 101 7.02 -4.60 -8.30
N ILE A 102 6.83 -3.89 -7.20
CA ILE A 102 6.70 -2.44 -7.16
C ILE A 102 7.79 -1.89 -6.25
N ASP A 103 8.54 -0.90 -6.72
CA ASP A 103 9.49 -0.12 -5.93
C ASP A 103 8.95 1.32 -5.78
N ALA A 104 9.10 1.93 -4.60
CA ALA A 104 8.69 3.30 -4.32
C ALA A 104 9.79 4.05 -3.54
N GLY A 105 9.87 5.37 -3.68
CA GLY A 105 10.73 6.22 -2.85
C GLY A 105 12.23 6.14 -3.17
N ARG A 106 12.59 5.74 -4.39
CA ARG A 106 13.94 5.95 -4.96
C ARG A 106 13.86 7.14 -5.91
N HIS A 107 14.21 8.34 -5.44
CA HIS A 107 14.35 9.55 -6.25
C HIS A 107 15.64 10.24 -5.89
#